data_AF-W6KYB3-F1
#
_entry.id   AF-W6KYB3-F1
#
_cell.length_a   1.000
_cell.length_b   1.000
_cell.length_c   1.000
_cell.angle_alpha   90.00
_cell.angle_beta   90.00
_cell.angle_gamma   90.00
#
_symmetry.space_group_name_H-M   'P 1'
#
loop_
_entity.id
_entity.type
_entity.pdbx_description
1 polymer ?
#
loop_
_entity_poly.entity_id
_entity_poly.type
_entity_poly.pdbx_seq_one_letter_code
_entity_poly.pdbx_strand_id
1 'polypeptide(L)'
;MQLDVDPRMAGHFVKTDTEVGLTDASVGQAQAILAALPDHETALRRAQYALADPEIKDEEIAILTIQRDQLQAKANALEASLKAQQAELESLATTRQKMERELKDRRAKMEDMEYRLALAEFSKKNNLLSEALAFAATTSGKERKEVDARIKSLVTLLRSKKEVEKTIKSENRKTRKISVEAT
;
A
#
# COMPACT_ATOMS: atom_id res chain seq x y z
N MET A 1 -32.15 48.44 50.47
CA MET A 1 -31.72 49.84 50.29
C MET A 1 -32.33 50.34 48.99
N GLN A 2 -33.25 51.30 49.04
CA GLN A 2 -33.80 51.91 47.81
C GLN A 2 -32.79 52.93 47.30
N LEU A 3 -32.23 52.70 46.12
CA LEU A 3 -31.48 53.71 45.37
C LEU A 3 -32.51 54.64 44.71
N ASP A 4 -32.32 55.95 44.87
CA ASP A 4 -33.12 56.95 44.18
C ASP A 4 -32.83 56.87 42.69
N VAL A 5 -33.77 56.32 41.92
CA VAL A 5 -33.67 56.23 40.46
C VAL A 5 -34.53 57.31 39.82
N ASP A 6 -33.95 58.00 38.84
CA ASP A 6 -34.56 59.08 38.06
C ASP A 6 -35.95 58.67 37.51
N PRO A 7 -37.00 59.50 37.66
CA PRO A 7 -38.38 59.18 37.26
C PRO A 7 -38.55 58.71 35.81
N ARG A 8 -37.64 59.10 34.90
CA ARG A 8 -37.69 58.69 33.48
C ARG A 8 -37.29 57.24 33.25
N MET A 9 -36.66 56.60 34.24
CA MET A 9 -36.21 55.20 34.20
C MET A 9 -37.17 54.23 34.89
N ALA A 10 -38.30 54.73 35.42
CA ALA A 10 -39.36 53.98 36.07
C ALA A 10 -40.16 53.15 35.04
N GLY A 11 -39.55 52.11 34.49
CA GLY A 11 -40.15 51.23 33.49
C GLY A 11 -39.15 50.41 32.67
N HIS A 12 -37.86 50.71 32.78
CA HIS A 12 -36.80 49.99 32.04
C HIS A 12 -36.13 48.86 32.82
N PHE A 13 -36.42 48.70 34.11
CA PHE A 13 -35.98 47.53 34.88
C PHE A 13 -37.01 46.42 34.72
N VAL A 14 -36.77 45.53 33.75
CA VAL A 14 -37.44 44.24 33.68
C VAL A 14 -36.93 43.44 34.88
N LYS A 15 -37.74 43.36 35.95
CA LYS A 15 -37.52 42.44 37.04
C LYS A 15 -37.66 41.03 36.47
N THR A 16 -36.56 40.40 36.10
CA THR A 16 -36.55 38.97 35.82
C THR A 16 -36.71 38.25 37.16
N ASP A 17 -37.53 37.19 37.19
CA ASP A 17 -37.83 36.43 38.43
C ASP A 17 -36.58 35.86 39.14
N THR A 18 -35.41 35.96 38.51
CA THR A 18 -34.11 35.59 39.07
C THR A 18 -33.51 36.62 40.05
N GLU A 19 -34.06 37.84 40.16
CA GLU A 19 -33.60 38.85 41.13
C GLU A 19 -34.34 38.81 42.47
N VAL A 20 -35.43 38.04 42.57
CA VAL A 20 -36.08 37.77 43.85
C VAL A 20 -35.30 36.65 44.53
N GLY A 21 -34.57 36.98 45.59
CA GLY A 21 -33.88 35.98 46.41
C GLY A 21 -34.80 34.84 46.85
N LEU A 22 -34.20 33.71 47.26
CA LEU A 22 -34.90 32.51 47.78
C LEU A 22 -36.20 32.88 48.51
N THR A 23 -37.34 32.57 47.90
CA THR A 23 -38.65 32.82 48.50
C THR A 23 -38.97 31.73 49.51
N ASP A 24 -39.74 32.04 50.55
CA ASP A 24 -40.13 31.03 51.56
C ASP A 24 -40.85 29.83 50.91
N ALA A 25 -41.52 30.04 49.78
CA ALA A 25 -42.11 28.97 48.98
C ALA A 25 -41.06 28.06 48.32
N SER A 26 -39.98 28.61 47.76
CA SER A 26 -38.90 27.81 47.17
C SER A 26 -38.08 27.09 48.24
N VAL A 27 -37.90 27.71 49.42
CA VAL A 27 -37.30 27.08 50.60
C VAL A 27 -38.19 25.93 51.08
N GLY A 28 -39.51 26.13 51.16
CA GLY A 28 -40.45 25.07 51.53
C GLY A 28 -40.47 23.90 50.55
N GLN A 29 -40.39 24.17 49.24
CA GLN A 29 -40.28 23.14 48.22
C GLN A 29 -38.95 22.37 48.32
N ALA A 30 -37.84 23.08 48.51
CA ALA A 30 -36.53 22.45 48.71
C ALA A 30 -36.51 21.58 49.98
N GLN A 31 -37.11 22.05 51.08
CA GLN A 31 -37.24 21.27 52.31
C GLN A 31 -38.13 20.03 52.12
N ALA A 32 -39.23 20.14 51.37
CA ALA A 32 -40.08 19.00 51.06
C ALA A 32 -39.35 17.95 50.20
N ILE A 33 -38.56 18.38 49.21
CA ILE A 33 -37.73 17.49 48.39
C ILE A 33 -36.66 16.82 49.25
N LEU A 34 -35.96 17.57 50.11
CA LEU A 34 -34.95 17.03 51.01
C LEU A 34 -35.54 16.05 52.03
N ALA A 35 -36.75 16.31 52.52
CA ALA A 35 -37.45 15.41 53.43
C ALA A 35 -37.98 14.14 52.74
N ALA A 36 -38.22 14.19 51.43
CA ALA A 36 -38.62 13.03 50.63
C ALA A 36 -37.42 12.16 50.22
N LEU A 37 -36.18 12.65 50.36
CA LEU A 37 -35.00 11.85 50.10
C LEU A 37 -34.84 10.79 51.19
N PRO A 38 -34.45 9.56 50.82
CA PRO A 38 -34.09 8.55 51.79
C PRO A 38 -32.92 9.04 52.64
N ASP A 39 -32.90 8.62 53.91
CA ASP A 39 -31.78 8.84 54.80
C ASP A 39 -30.50 8.21 54.23
N HIS A 40 -29.36 8.79 54.61
CA HIS A 40 -28.05 8.44 54.06
C HIS A 40 -27.75 6.94 54.15
N GLU A 41 -28.11 6.29 55.25
CA GLU A 41 -27.87 4.85 55.43
C GLU A 41 -28.72 3.99 54.50
N THR A 42 -30.00 4.34 54.30
CA THR A 42 -30.87 3.64 53.35
C THR A 42 -30.45 3.89 51.90
N ALA A 43 -30.01 5.10 51.57
CA ALA A 43 -29.46 5.41 50.25
C ALA A 43 -28.19 4.58 49.98
N LEU A 44 -27.27 4.51 50.96
CA LEU A 44 -26.05 3.73 50.87
C LEU A 44 -26.34 2.23 50.71
N ARG A 45 -27.27 1.67 51.50
CA ARG A 45 -27.68 0.27 51.38
C ARG A 45 -28.29 -0.03 50.02
N ARG A 46 -29.19 0.84 49.51
CA ARG A 46 -29.77 0.68 48.17
C ARG A 46 -28.70 0.71 47.08
N ALA A 47 -27.72 1.61 47.18
CA ALA A 47 -26.60 1.66 46.24
C ALA A 47 -25.70 0.42 46.32
N GLN A 48 -25.44 -0.11 47.52
CA GLN A 48 -24.68 -1.35 47.71
C GLN A 48 -25.42 -2.59 47.16
N TYR A 49 -26.75 -2.66 47.33
CA TYR A 49 -27.57 -3.70 46.74
C TYR A 49 -27.60 -3.61 45.21
N ALA A 50 -27.70 -2.41 44.64
CA ALA A 50 -27.63 -2.21 43.19
C ALA A 50 -26.27 -2.63 42.60
N LEU A 51 -25.17 -2.51 43.36
CA LEU A 51 -23.84 -3.00 42.96
C LEU A 51 -23.71 -4.53 42.99
N ALA A 52 -24.52 -5.20 43.81
CA ALA A 52 -24.56 -6.65 43.98
C ALA A 52 -25.79 -7.29 43.34
N ASP A 53 -26.54 -6.53 42.52
CA ASP A 53 -27.78 -6.98 41.91
C ASP A 53 -27.47 -8.07 40.89
N PRO A 54 -27.90 -9.33 41.12
CA PRO A 54 -27.62 -10.43 40.22
C PRO A 54 -28.19 -10.21 38.82
N GLU A 55 -29.31 -9.46 38.69
CA GLU A 55 -29.92 -9.20 37.38
C GLU A 55 -29.02 -8.31 36.50
N ILE A 56 -28.45 -7.24 37.07
CA ILE A 56 -27.51 -6.34 36.36
C ILE A 56 -26.22 -7.10 35.99
N LYS A 57 -25.77 -8.02 36.85
CA LYS A 57 -24.60 -8.86 36.58
C LYS A 57 -24.86 -9.87 35.47
N ASP A 58 -26.05 -10.46 35.42
CA ASP A 58 -26.45 -11.37 34.34
C ASP A 58 -26.57 -10.64 32.99
N GLU A 59 -27.08 -9.41 32.99
CA GLU A 59 -27.08 -8.55 31.80
C GLU A 59 -25.66 -8.21 31.32
N GLU A 60 -24.76 -7.86 32.24
CA GLU A 60 -23.34 -7.61 31.94
C GLU A 60 -22.67 -8.86 31.32
N ILE A 61 -22.91 -10.04 31.90
CA ILE A 61 -22.42 -11.33 31.37
C ILE A 61 -23.00 -11.61 29.99
N ALA A 62 -24.29 -11.34 29.76
CA ALA A 62 -24.92 -11.53 28.46
C ALA A 62 -24.30 -10.62 27.39
N ILE A 63 -24.10 -9.34 27.70
CA ILE A 63 -23.43 -8.37 26.81
C ILE A 63 -22.01 -8.83 26.49
N LEU A 64 -21.23 -9.21 27.50
CA LEU A 64 -19.86 -9.69 27.32
C LEU A 64 -19.80 -10.99 26.50
N THR A 65 -20.76 -11.90 26.68
CA THR A 65 -20.85 -13.14 25.91
C THR A 65 -21.12 -12.85 24.43
N ILE A 66 -22.06 -11.94 24.14
CA ILE A 66 -22.34 -11.51 22.76
C ILE A 66 -21.10 -10.86 22.14
N GLN A 67 -20.42 -9.98 22.88
CA GLN A 67 -19.19 -9.33 22.39
C GLN A 67 -18.07 -10.34 22.12
N ARG A 68 -17.87 -11.31 23.03
CA ARG A 68 -16.92 -12.41 22.84
C ARG A 68 -17.24 -13.18 21.57
N ASP A 69 -18.50 -13.56 21.35
CA ASP A 69 -18.90 -14.36 20.20
C ASP A 69 -18.73 -13.60 18.88
N GLN A 70 -19.05 -12.31 18.87
CA GLN A 70 -18.79 -11.45 17.71
C GLN A 70 -17.30 -11.30 17.43
N LEU A 71 -16.47 -11.13 18.46
CA LEU A 71 -15.02 -11.06 18.30
C LEU A 71 -14.43 -12.38 17.82
N GLN A 72 -14.91 -13.51 18.34
CA GLN A 72 -14.48 -14.84 17.90
C GLN A 72 -14.88 -15.09 16.44
N ALA A 73 -16.09 -14.71 16.03
CA ALA A 73 -16.53 -14.82 14.64
C ALA A 73 -15.65 -13.96 13.71
N LYS A 74 -15.30 -12.74 14.12
CA LYS A 74 -14.37 -11.87 13.38
C LYS A 74 -12.97 -12.47 13.29
N ALA A 75 -12.45 -13.02 14.39
CA ALA A 75 -11.14 -13.68 14.42
C ALA A 75 -11.12 -14.87 13.44
N ASN A 76 -12.13 -15.74 13.49
CA ASN A 76 -12.23 -16.88 12.58
C ASN A 76 -12.32 -16.45 11.10
N ALA A 77 -13.08 -15.38 10.81
CA ALA A 77 -13.18 -14.84 9.46
C ALA A 77 -11.85 -14.25 8.96
N LEU A 78 -11.12 -13.55 9.83
CA LEU A 78 -9.79 -13.02 9.52
C LEU A 78 -8.77 -14.14 9.31
N GLU A 79 -8.79 -15.19 10.13
CA GLU A 79 -7.92 -16.36 9.96
C GLU A 79 -8.20 -17.08 8.64
N ALA A 80 -9.47 -17.26 8.27
CA ALA A 80 -9.84 -17.85 6.99
C ALA A 80 -9.36 -17.00 5.81
N SER A 81 -9.54 -15.68 5.89
CA SER A 81 -9.05 -14.72 4.88
C SER A 81 -7.52 -14.76 4.76
N LEU A 82 -6.80 -14.78 5.88
CA LEU A 82 -5.35 -14.84 5.91
C LEU A 82 -4.82 -16.14 5.30
N LYS A 83 -5.45 -17.29 5.60
CA LYS A 83 -5.10 -18.57 4.97
C LYS A 83 -5.34 -18.55 3.45
N ALA A 84 -6.46 -17.97 3.00
CA ALA A 84 -6.77 -17.84 1.59
C ALA A 84 -5.73 -16.95 0.86
N GLN A 85 -5.37 -15.82 1.46
CA GLN A 85 -4.36 -14.91 0.92
C GLN A 85 -2.96 -15.56 0.88
N GLN A 86 -2.59 -16.34 1.90
CA GLN A 86 -1.34 -17.09 1.90
C GLN A 86 -1.29 -18.11 0.75
N ALA A 87 -2.36 -18.87 0.53
CA ALA A 87 -2.45 -19.81 -0.58
C ALA A 87 -2.38 -19.10 -1.95
N GLU A 88 -3.02 -17.93 -2.07
CA GLU A 88 -2.95 -17.12 -3.29
C GLU A 88 -1.51 -16.62 -3.52
N LEU A 89 -0.83 -16.11 -2.50
CA LEU A 89 0.56 -15.65 -2.58
C LEU A 89 1.51 -16.78 -2.97
N GLU A 90 1.35 -17.97 -2.41
CA GLU A 90 2.11 -19.15 -2.81
C GLU A 90 1.87 -19.49 -4.28
N SER A 91 0.62 -19.48 -4.73
CA SER A 91 0.29 -19.73 -6.14
C SER A 91 0.93 -18.68 -7.06
N LEU A 92 0.89 -17.40 -6.70
CA LEU A 92 1.50 -16.30 -7.44
C LEU A 92 3.03 -16.39 -7.46
N ALA A 93 3.65 -16.84 -6.37
CA ALA A 93 5.08 -17.07 -6.33
C ALA A 93 5.50 -18.18 -7.30
N THR A 94 4.73 -19.28 -7.38
CA THR A 94 5.03 -20.36 -8.33
C THR A 94 4.83 -19.94 -9.78
N THR A 95 3.78 -19.16 -10.09
CA THR A 95 3.54 -18.67 -11.46
C THR A 95 4.62 -17.68 -11.87
N ARG A 96 5.02 -16.77 -10.98
CA ARG A 96 6.15 -15.86 -11.20
C ARG A 96 7.43 -16.63 -11.51
N GLN A 97 7.76 -17.66 -10.74
CA GLN A 97 8.98 -18.45 -10.98
C GLN A 97 8.94 -19.16 -12.35
N LYS A 98 7.77 -19.69 -12.76
CA LYS A 98 7.60 -20.27 -14.10
C LYS A 98 7.81 -19.23 -15.19
N MET A 99 7.18 -18.05 -15.05
CA MET A 99 7.32 -16.95 -16.00
C MET A 99 8.76 -16.45 -16.11
N GLU A 100 9.51 -16.35 -15.00
CA GLU A 100 10.92 -15.98 -15.00
C GLU A 100 11.77 -17.00 -15.77
N ARG A 101 11.49 -18.30 -15.61
CA ARG A 101 12.17 -19.36 -16.38
C ARG A 101 11.84 -19.27 -17.87
N GLU A 102 10.57 -19.12 -18.23
CA GLU A 102 10.14 -18.97 -19.62
C GLU A 102 10.77 -17.73 -20.28
N LEU A 103 10.83 -16.60 -19.57
CA LEU A 103 11.47 -15.39 -20.06
C LEU A 103 12.97 -15.60 -20.29
N LYS A 104 13.65 -16.29 -19.37
CA LYS A 104 15.07 -16.63 -19.53
C LYS A 104 15.30 -17.51 -20.75
N ASP A 105 14.46 -18.53 -20.95
CA ASP A 105 14.55 -19.43 -22.11
C ASP A 105 14.26 -18.71 -23.42
N ARG A 106 13.25 -17.83 -23.43
CA ARG A 106 12.94 -16.99 -24.60
C ARG A 106 14.08 -16.02 -24.92
N ARG A 107 14.68 -15.38 -23.92
CA ARG A 107 15.86 -14.51 -24.11
C ARG A 107 17.02 -15.29 -24.70
N ALA A 108 17.36 -16.46 -24.14
CA ALA A 108 18.42 -17.31 -24.68
C ALA A 108 18.16 -17.73 -26.14
N LYS A 109 16.90 -18.09 -26.48
CA LYS A 109 16.51 -18.40 -27.86
C LYS A 109 16.62 -17.19 -28.79
N MET A 110 16.21 -16.01 -28.34
CA MET A 110 16.35 -14.78 -29.12
C MET A 110 17.81 -14.41 -29.34
N GLU A 111 18.66 -14.47 -28.30
CA GLU A 111 20.10 -14.23 -28.43
C GLU A 111 20.77 -15.18 -29.42
N ASP A 112 20.41 -16.47 -29.41
CA ASP A 112 20.91 -17.46 -30.37
C ASP A 112 20.41 -17.17 -31.80
N MET A 113 19.12 -16.85 -31.97
CA MET A 113 18.57 -16.47 -33.27
C MET A 113 19.25 -15.21 -33.83
N GLU A 114 19.39 -14.18 -33.00
CA GLU A 114 20.12 -12.98 -33.36
C GLU A 114 21.54 -13.35 -33.77
N TYR A 115 22.24 -14.17 -32.98
CA TYR A 115 23.63 -14.58 -33.28
C TYR A 115 23.74 -15.23 -34.65
N ARG A 116 22.84 -16.17 -34.97
CA ARG A 116 22.80 -16.83 -36.29
C ARG A 116 22.51 -15.85 -37.42
N LEU A 117 21.58 -14.92 -37.21
CA LEU A 117 21.28 -13.86 -38.18
C LEU A 117 22.51 -12.97 -38.43
N ALA A 118 23.19 -12.54 -37.37
CA ALA A 118 24.41 -11.74 -37.48
C ALA A 118 25.53 -12.52 -38.18
N LEU A 119 25.71 -13.80 -37.85
CA LEU A 119 26.68 -14.67 -38.50
C LEU A 119 26.40 -14.76 -40.02
N ALA A 120 25.14 -14.94 -40.42
CA ALA A 120 24.75 -15.01 -41.83
C ALA A 120 24.85 -13.66 -42.57
N GLU A 121 24.58 -12.54 -41.89
CA GLU A 121 24.73 -11.20 -42.47
C GLU A 121 26.21 -10.84 -42.67
N PHE A 122 27.03 -11.10 -41.65
CA PHE A 122 28.44 -10.73 -41.67
C PHE A 122 29.28 -11.67 -42.52
N SER A 123 28.93 -12.95 -42.63
CA SER A 123 29.67 -13.90 -43.49
C SER A 123 29.61 -13.50 -44.96
N LYS A 124 28.52 -12.87 -45.40
CA LYS A 124 28.37 -12.34 -46.76
C LYS A 124 29.20 -11.08 -47.02
N LYS A 125 29.57 -10.34 -45.98
CA LYS A 125 30.22 -9.01 -46.08
C LYS A 125 31.67 -9.01 -45.62
N ASN A 126 32.12 -10.05 -44.95
CA ASN A 126 33.45 -10.15 -44.35
C ASN A 126 34.12 -11.46 -44.73
N ASN A 127 35.11 -11.38 -45.61
CA ASN A 127 35.86 -12.53 -46.14
C ASN A 127 36.56 -13.34 -45.03
N LEU A 128 37.07 -12.67 -43.99
CA LEU A 128 37.72 -13.35 -42.86
C LEU A 128 36.73 -14.23 -42.08
N LEU A 129 35.48 -13.79 -41.95
CA LEU A 129 34.44 -14.58 -41.28
C LEU A 129 34.03 -15.79 -42.14
N SER A 130 33.94 -15.63 -43.47
CA SER A 130 33.65 -16.74 -44.37
C SER A 130 34.76 -17.78 -44.41
N GLU A 131 36.03 -17.35 -44.43
CA GLU A 131 37.19 -18.24 -44.37
C GLU A 131 37.26 -18.99 -43.03
N ALA A 132 37.01 -18.28 -41.91
CA ALA A 132 36.95 -18.90 -40.59
C ALA A 132 35.82 -19.95 -40.50
N LEU A 133 34.65 -19.70 -41.11
CA LEU A 133 33.56 -20.68 -41.15
C LEU A 133 33.90 -21.90 -42.01
N ALA A 134 34.58 -21.72 -43.15
CA ALA A 134 35.06 -22.81 -43.99
C ALA A 134 36.13 -23.65 -43.26
N PHE A 135 37.06 -23.01 -42.56
CA PHE A 135 38.06 -23.68 -41.73
C PHE A 135 37.45 -24.41 -40.53
N ALA A 136 36.40 -23.84 -39.94
CA ALA A 136 35.66 -24.53 -38.89
C ALA A 136 35.07 -25.84 -39.43
N ALA A 137 34.53 -25.85 -40.66
CA ALA A 137 33.90 -27.04 -41.25
C ALA A 137 34.86 -28.23 -41.45
N THR A 138 36.17 -27.98 -41.55
CA THR A 138 37.19 -29.01 -41.73
C THR A 138 37.87 -29.45 -40.43
N THR A 139 37.62 -28.76 -39.32
CA THR A 139 38.23 -29.04 -38.01
C THR A 139 37.24 -29.72 -37.06
N SER A 140 37.75 -30.58 -36.16
CA SER A 140 36.94 -31.31 -35.18
C SER A 140 37.59 -31.30 -33.79
N GLY A 141 36.84 -31.70 -32.76
CA GLY A 141 37.39 -31.83 -31.40
C GLY A 141 37.65 -30.49 -30.71
N LYS A 142 38.82 -30.34 -30.07
CA LYS A 142 39.18 -29.15 -29.27
C LYS A 142 39.43 -27.93 -30.16
N GLU A 143 40.08 -28.12 -31.30
CA GLU A 143 40.37 -27.04 -32.26
C GLU A 143 39.07 -26.40 -32.78
N ARG A 144 38.06 -27.23 -33.07
CA ARG A 144 36.73 -26.73 -33.47
C ARG A 144 36.12 -25.81 -32.42
N LYS A 145 36.22 -26.16 -31.14
CA LYS A 145 35.70 -25.32 -30.04
C LYS A 145 36.41 -23.97 -29.95
N GLU A 146 37.73 -23.96 -30.15
CA GLU A 146 38.51 -22.72 -30.15
C GLU A 146 38.18 -21.84 -31.36
N VAL A 147 38.04 -22.44 -32.55
CA VAL A 147 37.62 -21.73 -33.76
C VAL A 147 36.22 -21.15 -33.59
N ASP A 148 35.26 -21.92 -33.07
CA ASP A 148 33.90 -21.43 -32.81
C ASP A 148 33.88 -20.29 -31.77
N ALA A 149 34.73 -20.35 -30.75
CA ALA A 149 34.88 -19.26 -29.78
C ALA A 149 35.43 -17.98 -30.43
N ARG A 150 36.42 -18.11 -31.32
CA ARG A 150 36.97 -16.98 -32.11
C ARG A 150 35.95 -16.42 -33.12
N ILE A 151 35.14 -17.27 -33.74
CA ILE A 151 34.04 -16.83 -34.62
C ILE A 151 33.01 -16.04 -33.80
N LYS A 152 32.65 -16.52 -32.61
CA LYS A 152 31.73 -15.80 -31.70
C LYS A 152 32.26 -14.43 -31.30
N SER A 153 33.54 -14.33 -30.92
CA SER A 153 34.13 -13.04 -30.57
C SER A 153 34.18 -12.09 -31.77
N LEU A 154 34.54 -12.58 -32.96
CA LEU A 154 34.55 -11.79 -34.19
C LEU A 154 33.16 -11.26 -34.55
N VAL A 155 32.11 -12.10 -34.47
CA VAL A 155 30.72 -11.65 -34.69
C VAL A 155 30.32 -10.58 -33.67
N THR A 156 30.71 -10.73 -32.41
CA THR A 156 30.41 -9.75 -31.35
C THR A 156 31.07 -8.40 -31.64
N LEU A 157 32.33 -8.39 -32.08
CA LEU A 157 33.04 -7.18 -32.48
C LEU A 157 32.43 -6.52 -33.73
N LEU A 158 31.96 -7.32 -34.69
CA LEU A 158 31.29 -6.78 -35.88
C LEU A 158 29.93 -6.15 -35.55
N ARG A 159 29.20 -6.69 -34.57
CA ARG A 159 27.98 -6.07 -34.04
C ARG A 159 28.26 -4.74 -33.38
N SER A 160 29.22 -4.69 -32.44
CA SER A 160 29.55 -3.44 -31.75
C SER A 160 30.06 -2.39 -32.73
N LYS A 161 30.88 -2.77 -33.72
CA LYS A 161 31.29 -1.88 -34.81
C LYS A 161 30.07 -1.32 -35.57
N LYS A 162 29.12 -2.17 -35.96
CA LYS A 162 27.90 -1.76 -36.68
C LYS A 162 27.04 -0.81 -35.85
N GLU A 163 26.98 -0.99 -34.53
CA GLU A 163 26.27 -0.10 -33.60
C GLU A 163 26.95 1.26 -33.48
N VAL A 164 28.28 1.28 -33.27
CA VAL A 164 29.07 2.51 -33.22
C VAL A 164 28.97 3.28 -34.55
N GLU A 165 29.01 2.59 -35.69
CA GLU A 165 28.81 3.24 -36.99
C GLU A 165 27.40 3.83 -37.12
N LYS A 166 26.36 3.20 -36.56
CA LYS A 166 25.00 3.74 -36.56
C LYS A 166 24.90 4.98 -35.66
N THR A 167 25.49 4.96 -34.47
CA THR A 167 25.47 6.12 -33.56
C THR A 167 26.21 7.29 -34.20
N ILE A 168 27.42 7.09 -34.73
CA ILE A 168 28.19 8.11 -35.45
C ILE A 168 27.39 8.66 -36.64
N LYS A 169 26.76 7.80 -37.45
CA LYS A 169 25.92 8.25 -38.58
C LYS A 169 24.72 9.07 -38.10
N SER A 170 24.12 8.72 -36.98
CA SER A 170 22.99 9.46 -36.41
C SER A 170 23.42 10.82 -35.85
N GLU A 171 24.57 10.90 -35.19
CA GLU A 171 25.15 12.14 -34.68
C GLU A 171 25.56 13.07 -35.82
N ASN A 172 26.24 12.55 -36.85
CA ASN A 172 26.60 13.31 -38.05
C ASN A 172 25.38 13.86 -38.81
N ARG A 173 24.24 13.16 -38.76
CA ARG A 173 22.97 13.67 -39.32
C ARG A 173 22.39 14.80 -38.47
N LYS A 174 22.52 14.74 -37.15
CA LYS A 174 22.06 15.82 -36.25
C LYS A 174 22.91 17.07 -36.42
N THR A 175 24.24 16.93 -36.41
CA THR A 175 25.16 18.07 -36.58
C THR A 175 25.00 18.76 -37.93
N ARG A 176 24.80 18.00 -39.01
CA ARG A 176 24.51 18.56 -40.34
C ARG A 176 23.17 19.30 -40.44
N LYS A 177 22.14 18.86 -39.71
CA LYS A 177 20.85 19.58 -39.67
C LYS A 177 20.99 20.91 -38.93
N ILE A 178 21.67 20.89 -37.78
CA ILE A 178 21.92 22.10 -36.97
C ILE A 178 22.75 23.13 -37.77
N SER A 179 23.75 22.68 -38.53
CA SER A 179 24.55 23.59 -39.36
C SER A 179 23.79 24.17 -40.56
N VAL A 180 22.71 23.54 -41.01
CA VAL A 180 21.86 24.02 -42.12
C VAL A 180 20.76 24.97 -41.60
N GLU A 181 20.32 24.82 -40.35
CA GLU A 181 19.36 25.74 -39.71
C GLU A 181 20.02 27.01 -39.15
N ALA A 182 21.35 27.03 -39.00
CA ALA A 182 22.13 28.17 -38.53
C ALA A 182 22.68 29.10 -39.65
N THR A 183 22.39 28.78 -40.91
CA THR A 183 22.73 29.56 -42.12
C THR A 183 21.46 30.02 -42.81
#